data_AF-A0A6B3E511-F1
#
_entry.id   AF-A0A6B3E511-F1
#
_cell.length_a   1.000
_cell.length_b   1.000
_cell.length_c   1.000
_cell.angle_alpha   90.00
_cell.angle_beta   90.00
_cell.angle_gamma   90.00
#
_symmetry.space_group_name_H-M   'P 1'
#
loop_
_entity.id
_entity.type
_entity.pdbx_description
1 polymer ?
#
loop_
_entity_poly.entity_id
_entity_poly.type
_entity_poly.pdbx_seq_one_letter_code
_entity_poly.pdbx_strand_id
1 'polypeptide(L)'
;HPAAWREQGARPGELFTATYWADLVREAEAGLLDFVTFEDGLALQSSRLEGPDDRTDQVRGRLDAVLTAARVAPLTRHLGLVPTAVVTHTEPFHLSKAIATL
;
A
#
# COMPACT_ATOMS: atom_id res chain seq x y z
N HIS A 1 13.25 1.22 6.11
CA HIS A 1 14.36 1.02 7.07
C HIS A 1 13.83 0.28 8.31
N PRO A 2 14.43 -0.85 8.75
CA PRO A 2 13.86 -1.72 9.79
C PRO A 2 13.67 -1.07 11.17
N ALA A 3 14.44 -0.03 11.52
CA ALA A 3 14.30 0.64 12.81
C ALA A 3 13.47 1.94 12.77
N ALA A 4 13.09 2.44 11.58
CA ALA A 4 12.48 3.76 11.43
C ALA A 4 11.10 3.90 12.09
N TRP A 5 10.42 2.79 12.38
CA TRP A 5 9.14 2.79 13.09
C TRP A 5 9.25 3.30 14.55
N ARG A 6 10.45 3.38 15.10
CA ARG A 6 10.73 3.89 16.45
C ARG A 6 10.99 5.40 16.50
N GLU A 7 11.09 6.06 15.35
CA GLU A 7 11.29 7.51 15.29
C GLU A 7 10.10 8.25 15.92
N GLN A 8 10.36 9.38 16.59
CA GLN A 8 9.33 10.10 17.36
C GLN A 8 8.13 10.56 16.51
N GLY A 9 8.34 10.78 15.20
CA GLY A 9 7.27 11.14 14.25
C GLY A 9 6.66 9.97 13.48
N ALA A 10 7.15 8.74 13.68
CA ALA A 10 6.60 7.58 12.99
C ALA A 10 5.18 7.27 13.49
N ARG A 11 4.30 6.87 12.57
CA ARG A 11 2.89 6.51 12.87
C ARG A 11 2.61 5.02 12.60
N PRO A 12 3.39 4.06 13.15
CA PRO A 12 3.27 2.64 12.79
C PRO A 12 1.91 2.02 13.16
N GLY A 13 1.27 2.51 14.23
CA GLY A 13 -0.06 2.05 14.65
C GLY A 13 -1.20 2.46 13.71
N GLU A 14 -0.94 3.37 12.78
CA GLU A 14 -1.96 3.91 11.86
C GLU A 14 -1.85 3.33 10.45
N LEU A 15 -0.86 2.47 10.19
CA LEU A 15 -0.53 1.96 8.86
C LEU A 15 -1.71 1.29 8.14
N PHE A 16 -2.63 0.68 8.89
CA PHE A 16 -3.82 0.02 8.37
C PHE A 16 -5.09 0.89 8.42
N THR A 17 -4.93 2.21 8.58
CA THR A 17 -6.03 3.17 8.60
C THR A 17 -6.11 3.95 7.29
N ALA A 18 -7.32 4.33 6.88
CA ALA A 18 -7.50 5.16 5.68
C ALA A 18 -6.83 6.54 5.82
N THR A 19 -6.82 7.12 7.03
CA THR A 19 -6.26 8.45 7.29
C THR A 19 -4.75 8.48 6.99
N TYR A 20 -4.01 7.46 7.42
CA TYR A 20 -2.57 7.37 7.17
C TYR A 20 -2.24 7.48 5.67
N TRP A 21 -2.95 6.71 4.83
CA TRP A 21 -2.74 6.73 3.38
C TRP A 21 -3.22 8.02 2.72
N ALA A 22 -4.33 8.58 3.19
CA ALA A 22 -4.84 9.86 2.69
C ALA A 22 -3.87 11.02 2.97
N ASP A 23 -3.22 11.03 4.14
CA ASP A 23 -2.25 12.05 4.51
C ASP A 23 -1.00 11.97 3.62
N LEU A 24 -0.44 10.77 3.45
CA LEU A 24 0.75 10.55 2.60
C LEU A 24 0.51 10.95 1.14
N VAL A 25 -0.66 10.62 0.61
CA VAL A 25 -1.04 10.93 -0.77
C VAL A 25 -1.20 12.45 -0.97
N ARG A 26 -1.79 13.17 -0.02
CA ARG A 26 -1.86 14.64 -0.06
C ARG A 26 -0.49 15.28 0.06
N GLU A 27 0.38 14.74 0.90
CA GLU A 27 1.76 15.21 1.05
C GLU A 27 2.55 15.02 -0.25
N ALA A 28 2.44 13.84 -0.88
CA ALA A 28 3.05 13.56 -2.18
C ALA A 28 2.58 14.54 -3.27
N GLU A 29 1.26 14.78 -3.35
CA GLU A 29 0.71 15.72 -4.34
C GLU A 29 1.15 17.17 -4.08
N ALA A 30 1.15 17.61 -2.81
CA ALA A 30 1.67 18.92 -2.43
C ALA A 30 3.18 19.06 -2.73
N GLY A 31 3.92 17.94 -2.66
CA GLY A 31 5.32 17.82 -3.05
C GLY A 31 5.57 17.71 -4.55
N LEU A 32 4.52 17.78 -5.39
CA LEU A 32 4.59 17.69 -6.86
C LEU A 32 5.16 16.35 -7.38
N LEU A 33 4.97 15.27 -6.63
CA LEU A 33 5.31 13.93 -7.13
C LEU A 33 4.37 13.57 -8.30
N ASP A 34 4.92 12.87 -9.29
CA ASP A 34 4.13 12.41 -10.45
C ASP A 34 3.22 11.24 -10.09
N PHE A 35 3.68 10.35 -9.22
CA PHE A 35 2.91 9.17 -8.81
C PHE A 35 3.34 8.61 -7.45
N VAL A 36 2.48 7.77 -6.88
CA VAL A 36 2.77 6.88 -5.76
C VAL A 36 2.47 5.44 -6.11
N THR A 37 3.23 4.52 -5.52
CA THR A 37 3.02 3.07 -5.67
C THR A 37 2.41 2.46 -4.42
N PHE A 38 1.58 1.42 -4.61
CA PHE A 38 1.01 0.63 -3.52
C PHE A 38 1.40 -0.83 -3.71
N GLU A 39 2.19 -1.37 -2.79
CA GLU A 39 2.70 -2.74 -2.87
C GLU A 39 1.65 -3.77 -2.42
N ASP A 40 1.54 -4.89 -3.15
CA ASP A 40 0.66 -6.01 -2.82
C ASP A 40 1.29 -7.39 -3.07
N GLY A 41 0.67 -8.44 -2.54
CA GLY A 41 1.00 -9.82 -2.82
C GLY A 41 0.21 -10.81 -1.95
N LEU A 42 0.13 -12.05 -2.42
CA LEU A 42 -0.53 -13.15 -1.68
C LEU A 42 0.44 -14.02 -0.87
N ALA A 43 1.75 -13.89 -1.13
CA ALA A 43 2.76 -14.63 -0.39
C ALA A 43 2.80 -14.21 1.08
N LEU A 44 3.00 -15.17 1.98
CA LEU A 44 3.27 -14.90 3.38
C LEU A 44 4.50 -13.99 3.49
N GLN A 45 4.37 -12.90 4.24
CA GLN A 45 5.51 -12.05 4.54
C GLN A 45 6.43 -12.82 5.49
N SER A 46 7.57 -13.28 4.98
CA SER A 46 8.64 -13.96 5.72
C SER A 46 9.99 -13.67 5.10
N SER A 47 11.02 -13.62 5.95
CA SER A 47 12.43 -13.55 5.58
C SER A 47 13.10 -14.92 5.56
N ARG A 48 12.39 -15.97 5.99
CA ARG A 48 12.81 -17.36 5.82
C ARG A 48 12.35 -17.88 4.46
N LEU A 49 13.17 -18.74 3.84
CA LEU A 49 12.82 -19.44 2.61
C LEU A 49 11.55 -20.30 2.78
N GLU A 50 11.40 -20.91 3.96
CA GLU A 50 10.25 -21.75 4.30
C GLU A 50 9.70 -21.35 5.67
N GLY A 51 8.39 -21.11 5.72
CA GLY A 51 7.66 -20.85 6.96
C GLY A 51 7.72 -19.41 7.48
N PRO A 52 6.98 -19.13 8.57
CA PRO A 52 6.93 -17.81 9.19
C PRO A 52 8.23 -17.49 9.92
N ASP A 53 8.43 -16.21 10.20
CA ASP A 53 9.51 -15.71 11.04
C ASP A 53 8.97 -14.77 12.13
N ASP A 54 9.76 -14.56 13.17
CA ASP A 54 9.36 -13.80 14.37
C ASP A 54 9.91 -12.37 14.38
N ARG A 55 10.34 -11.83 13.23
CA ARG A 55 10.85 -10.46 13.17
C ARG A 55 9.76 -9.45 13.43
N THR A 56 10.06 -8.54 14.36
CA THR A 56 9.19 -7.45 14.81
C THR A 56 9.59 -6.09 14.23
N ASP A 57 10.63 -6.04 13.41
CA ASP A 57 11.19 -4.81 12.82
C ASP A 57 10.85 -4.67 11.33
N GLN A 58 9.85 -5.44 10.87
CA GLN A 58 9.21 -5.31 9.57
C GLN A 58 7.70 -5.27 9.75
N VAL A 59 7.02 -4.54 8.86
CA VAL A 59 5.56 -4.53 8.83
C VAL A 59 5.05 -5.94 8.56
N ARG A 60 4.09 -6.38 9.38
CA ARG A 60 3.31 -7.60 9.18
C ARG A 60 1.86 -7.24 8.90
N GLY A 61 1.28 -7.86 7.88
CA GLY A 61 -0.02 -7.48 7.34
C GLY A 61 0.13 -6.55 6.15
N ARG A 62 -0.87 -6.61 5.26
CA ARG A 62 -0.91 -5.84 4.02
C ARG A 62 -2.35 -5.45 3.71
N LEU A 63 -2.56 -4.22 3.23
CA LEU A 63 -3.84 -3.83 2.63
C LEU A 63 -3.83 -4.20 1.15
N ASP A 64 -5.01 -4.49 0.61
CA ASP A 64 -5.16 -4.63 -0.84
C ASP A 64 -4.79 -3.31 -1.53
N ALA A 65 -3.84 -3.35 -2.46
CA ALA A 65 -3.30 -2.16 -3.09
C ALA A 65 -4.32 -1.44 -3.96
N VAL A 66 -5.16 -2.18 -4.69
CA VAL A 66 -6.18 -1.60 -5.57
C VAL A 66 -7.28 -0.93 -4.75
N LEU A 67 -7.72 -1.55 -3.66
CA LEU A 67 -8.69 -0.96 -2.74
C LEU A 67 -8.10 0.25 -2.00
N THR A 68 -6.82 0.22 -1.65
CA THR A 68 -6.14 1.37 -1.03
C THR A 68 -6.07 2.54 -2.02
N ALA A 69 -5.69 2.28 -3.28
CA ALA A 69 -5.69 3.28 -4.35
C ALA A 69 -7.09 3.85 -4.59
N ALA A 70 -8.11 2.98 -4.71
CA ALA A 70 -9.51 3.41 -4.89
C ALA A 70 -10.01 4.30 -3.74
N ARG A 71 -9.57 4.02 -2.51
CA ARG A 71 -9.96 4.79 -1.33
C ARG A 71 -9.42 6.23 -1.37
N VAL A 72 -8.21 6.43 -1.91
CA VAL A 72 -7.53 7.73 -1.91
C VAL A 72 -7.66 8.50 -3.22
N ALA A 73 -8.01 7.84 -4.34
CA ALA A 73 -8.17 8.47 -5.65
C ALA A 73 -9.03 9.75 -5.65
N PRO A 74 -10.19 9.82 -4.96
CA PRO A 74 -11.01 11.03 -4.95
C PRO A 74 -10.39 12.22 -4.19
N LEU A 75 -9.27 12.01 -3.49
CA LEU A 75 -8.61 13.02 -2.66
C LEU A 75 -7.51 13.78 -3.40
N THR A 76 -7.14 13.34 -4.61
CA THR A 76 -6.11 13.93 -5.45
C THR A 76 -6.65 14.38 -6.80
N ARG A 77 -5.89 15.24 -7.49
CA ARG A 77 -6.25 15.76 -8.82
C ARG A 77 -5.20 15.46 -9.89
N HIS A 78 -3.93 15.42 -9.51
CA HIS A 78 -2.80 15.33 -10.43
C HIS A 78 -1.86 14.16 -10.15
N LEU A 79 -1.88 13.64 -8.91
CA LEU A 79 -1.04 12.52 -8.53
C LEU A 79 -1.49 11.21 -9.18
N GLY A 80 -0.59 10.54 -9.91
CA GLY A 80 -0.82 9.18 -10.41
C GLY A 80 -0.83 8.14 -9.30
N LEU A 81 -1.75 7.17 -9.38
CA LEU A 81 -1.85 6.05 -8.44
C LEU A 81 -1.49 4.74 -9.15
N VAL A 82 -0.47 4.05 -8.66
CA VAL A 82 0.07 2.83 -9.31
C VAL A 82 0.02 1.65 -8.33
N PRO A 83 -1.13 0.95 -8.22
CA PRO A 83 -1.24 -0.22 -7.35
C PRO A 83 -0.66 -1.48 -8.00
N THR A 84 0.00 -2.33 -7.21
CA THR A 84 0.32 -3.70 -7.60
C THR A 84 -0.96 -4.52 -7.73
N ALA A 85 -1.07 -5.30 -8.80
CA ALA A 85 -2.15 -6.25 -9.00
C ALA A 85 -1.62 -7.67 -9.19
N VAL A 86 -2.14 -8.64 -8.42
CA VAL A 86 -1.76 -10.05 -8.53
C VAL A 86 -2.57 -10.72 -9.64
N VAL A 87 -1.92 -11.08 -10.74
CA VAL A 87 -2.59 -11.68 -11.93
C VAL A 87 -2.52 -13.20 -11.99
N THR A 88 -1.71 -13.84 -11.14
CA THR A 88 -1.53 -15.30 -11.15
C THR A 88 -2.71 -16.06 -10.55
N HIS A 89 -3.47 -15.41 -9.66
CA HIS A 89 -4.58 -16.02 -8.92
C HIS A 89 -5.88 -15.21 -9.03
N THR A 90 -5.85 -14.05 -9.68
CA THR A 90 -7.03 -13.18 -9.86
C THR A 90 -7.47 -13.27 -11.31
N GLU A 91 -8.73 -13.60 -11.53
CA GLU A 91 -9.29 -13.65 -12.87
C GLU A 91 -9.27 -12.25 -13.52
N PRO A 92 -8.85 -12.12 -14.80
CA PRO A 92 -8.68 -10.83 -15.46
C PRO A 92 -9.91 -9.92 -15.44
N PHE A 93 -11.11 -10.51 -15.50
CA PHE A 93 -12.37 -9.75 -15.46
C PHE A 93 -12.57 -8.99 -14.14
N HIS A 94 -12.23 -9.62 -13.00
CA HIS A 94 -12.36 -8.99 -11.69
C HIS A 94 -11.35 -7.85 -11.54
N LEU A 95 -10.12 -8.05 -11.99
CA LEU A 95 -9.11 -7.00 -11.98
C LEU A 95 -9.50 -5.82 -12.87
N SER A 96 -10.00 -6.09 -14.08
CA SER A 96 -10.43 -5.04 -15.01
C SER A 96 -11.50 -4.14 -14.40
N LYS A 97 -12.52 -4.72 -13.73
CA LYS A 97 -13.55 -3.92 -13.06
C LYS A 97 -12.99 -3.07 -11.93
N ALA A 98 -12.11 -3.63 -11.11
CA ALA A 98 -11.55 -2.93 -9.95
C ALA A 98 -10.70 -1.72 -10.38
N ILE A 99 -9.90 -1.87 -11.45
CA ILE A 99 -9.11 -0.77 -12.02
C ILE A 99 -10.01 0.27 -12.70
N ALA A 100 -11.06 -0.15 -13.41
CA ALA A 100 -11.95 0.76 -14.12
C ALA A 100 -12.77 1.69 -13.19
N THR A 101 -12.83 1.38 -11.90
CA THR A 101 -13.47 2.22 -10.87
C THR A 101 -12.51 3.16 -10.14
N LEU A 102 -11.21 3.13 -10.47
CA LEU A 102 -10.23 4.08 -9.96
C LEU A 102 -10.45 5.48 -10.54
#